data_AF-A0A1Y2MNF5-F1
#
_entry.id   AF-A0A1Y2MNF5-F1
#
_cell.length_a   1.000
_cell.length_b   1.000
_cell.length_c   1.000
_cell.angle_alpha   90.00
_cell.angle_beta   90.00
_cell.angle_gamma   90.00
#
_symmetry.space_group_name_H-M   'P 1'
#
loop_
_entity.id
_entity.type
_entity.pdbx_description
1 polymer ?
#
loop_
_entity_poly.entity_id
_entity_poly.type
_entity_poly.pdbx_seq_one_letter_code
_entity_poly.pdbx_strand_id
1 'polypeptide(L)'
;MAGKSRTKNDRQIRDRVAELAAARDRLDVEEAERRRREDEAFERYARADADAVQVAAERDRALADLEVQAQRVRDDADTRLGEIEQRQREILAELHGAGRKADDLATMFGLAVKRVRTLLRQARPPAGPAAPAATPPPAAATPQAAAATDPAASTIEAAAATPTDPAEQASA
;
A
#
# COMPACT_ATOMS: atom_id res chain seq x y z
N MET A 1 -75.76 -18.58 49.38
CA MET A 1 -74.46 -17.92 49.71
C MET A 1 -73.38 -18.00 48.62
N ALA A 2 -73.53 -18.73 47.50
CA ALA A 2 -72.43 -19.01 46.56
C ALA A 2 -71.88 -17.82 45.72
N GLY A 3 -72.60 -16.71 45.58
CA GLY A 3 -72.17 -15.59 44.71
C GLY A 3 -71.03 -14.72 45.27
N LYS A 4 -70.82 -14.71 46.59
CA LYS A 4 -69.90 -13.79 47.28
C LYS A 4 -68.43 -14.25 47.23
N SER A 5 -68.18 -15.55 47.06
CA SER A 5 -66.84 -16.12 46.87
C SER A 5 -66.36 -15.97 45.43
N ARG A 6 -67.25 -16.22 44.44
CA ARG A 6 -66.95 -16.08 43.02
C ARG A 6 -66.48 -14.65 42.69
N THR A 7 -67.27 -13.66 43.09
CA THR A 7 -66.94 -12.22 42.94
C THR A 7 -65.66 -11.76 43.67
N LYS A 8 -65.24 -12.44 44.75
CA LYS A 8 -63.94 -12.19 45.39
C LYS A 8 -62.78 -12.74 44.54
N ASN A 9 -62.93 -13.95 44.01
CA ASN A 9 -61.95 -14.57 43.12
C ASN A 9 -61.78 -13.75 41.83
N ASP A 10 -62.88 -13.32 41.21
CA ASP A 10 -62.88 -12.46 40.02
C ASP A 10 -62.22 -11.09 40.25
N ARG A 11 -62.12 -10.63 41.51
CA ARG A 11 -61.33 -9.44 41.87
C ARG A 11 -59.85 -9.78 41.97
N GLN A 12 -59.48 -10.83 42.72
CA GLN A 12 -58.09 -11.28 42.86
C GLN A 12 -57.44 -11.62 41.51
N ILE A 13 -58.18 -12.21 40.57
CA ILE A 13 -57.70 -12.49 39.21
C ILE A 13 -57.41 -11.18 38.47
N ARG A 14 -58.30 -10.17 38.56
CA ARG A 14 -58.08 -8.85 37.93
C ARG A 14 -56.90 -8.09 38.55
N ASP A 15 -56.78 -8.13 39.88
CA ASP A 15 -55.65 -7.53 40.60
C ASP A 15 -54.34 -8.19 40.14
N ARG A 16 -54.31 -9.53 40.02
CA ARG A 16 -53.13 -10.27 39.54
C ARG A 16 -52.82 -10.01 38.06
N VAL A 17 -53.82 -9.83 37.20
CA VAL A 17 -53.63 -9.43 35.81
C VAL A 17 -53.05 -8.02 35.71
N ALA A 18 -53.49 -7.09 36.57
CA ALA A 18 -52.92 -5.75 36.65
C ALA A 18 -51.46 -5.76 37.15
N GLU A 19 -51.12 -6.59 38.15
CA GLU A 19 -49.74 -6.80 38.60
C GLU A 19 -48.84 -7.34 37.47
N LEU A 20 -49.33 -8.31 36.69
CA LEU A 20 -48.58 -8.90 35.57
C LEU A 20 -48.40 -7.89 34.41
N ALA A 21 -49.43 -7.09 34.11
CA ALA A 21 -49.31 -6.00 33.13
C ALA A 21 -48.25 -4.97 33.59
N ALA A 22 -48.32 -4.50 34.84
CA ALA A 22 -47.32 -3.58 35.40
C ALA A 22 -45.91 -4.20 35.53
N ALA A 23 -45.78 -5.53 35.58
CA ALA A 23 -44.49 -6.20 35.50
C ALA A 23 -43.94 -6.22 34.07
N ARG A 24 -44.78 -6.54 33.07
CA ARG A 24 -44.41 -6.43 31.64
C ARG A 24 -44.00 -5.01 31.28
N ASP A 25 -44.81 -4.01 31.62
CA ASP A 25 -44.56 -2.62 31.23
C ASP A 25 -43.24 -2.08 31.82
N ARG A 26 -42.81 -2.59 32.99
CA ARG A 26 -41.47 -2.31 33.55
C ARG A 26 -40.36 -2.98 32.75
N LEU A 27 -40.51 -4.25 32.39
CA LEU A 27 -39.54 -4.97 31.54
C LEU A 27 -39.41 -4.30 30.17
N ASP A 28 -40.51 -3.88 29.55
CA ASP A 28 -40.52 -3.20 28.26
C ASP A 28 -39.75 -1.85 28.32
N VAL A 29 -39.88 -1.11 29.44
CA VAL A 29 -39.11 0.13 29.70
C VAL A 29 -37.62 -0.17 29.91
N GLU A 30 -37.28 -1.15 30.77
CA GLU A 30 -35.89 -1.56 31.00
C GLU A 30 -35.23 -2.04 29.69
N GLU A 31 -35.97 -2.72 28.83
CA GLU A 31 -35.48 -3.19 27.54
C GLU A 31 -35.30 -2.06 26.52
N ALA A 32 -36.21 -1.09 26.51
CA ALA A 32 -36.08 0.11 25.69
C ALA A 32 -34.88 0.99 26.14
N GLU A 33 -34.62 1.08 27.45
CA GLU A 33 -33.43 1.75 27.95
C GLU A 33 -32.14 1.00 27.60
N ARG A 34 -32.13 -0.34 27.73
CA ARG A 34 -30.97 -1.16 27.36
C ARG A 34 -30.61 -0.94 25.88
N ARG A 35 -31.60 -1.06 24.97
CA ARG A 35 -31.42 -0.81 23.53
C ARG A 35 -30.84 0.57 23.26
N ARG A 36 -31.38 1.64 23.87
CA ARG A 36 -30.84 3.01 23.71
C ARG A 36 -29.36 3.13 24.09
N ARG A 37 -28.93 2.46 25.17
CA ARG A 37 -27.51 2.48 25.62
C ARG A 37 -26.62 1.64 24.69
N GLU A 38 -27.14 0.55 24.14
CA GLU A 38 -26.48 -0.27 23.11
C GLU A 38 -26.33 0.54 21.81
N ASP A 39 -27.40 1.17 21.32
CA ASP A 39 -27.39 2.04 20.14
C ASP A 39 -26.39 3.21 20.29
N GLU A 40 -26.38 3.89 21.44
CA GLU A 40 -25.39 4.94 21.73
C GLU A 40 -23.94 4.41 21.79
N ALA A 41 -23.74 3.17 22.24
CA ALA A 41 -22.43 2.54 22.20
C ALA A 41 -22.01 2.18 20.77
N PHE A 42 -22.92 1.67 19.94
CA PHE A 42 -22.68 1.38 18.52
C PHE A 42 -22.40 2.65 17.73
N GLU A 43 -23.13 3.74 17.95
CA GLU A 43 -22.85 5.04 17.32
C GLU A 43 -21.45 5.57 17.69
N ARG A 44 -21.06 5.50 18.97
CA ARG A 44 -19.72 5.92 19.41
C ARG A 44 -18.62 5.04 18.83
N TYR A 45 -18.84 3.74 18.75
CA TYR A 45 -17.91 2.80 18.11
C TYR A 45 -17.76 3.07 16.61
N ALA A 46 -18.86 3.22 15.88
CA ALA A 46 -18.84 3.48 14.44
C ALA A 46 -18.16 4.82 14.09
N ARG A 47 -18.33 5.86 14.93
CA ARG A 47 -17.58 7.12 14.78
C ARG A 47 -16.08 6.92 15.02
N ALA A 48 -15.70 6.23 16.09
CA ALA A 48 -14.29 5.96 16.39
C ALA A 48 -13.60 5.09 15.33
N ASP A 49 -14.32 4.14 14.71
CA ASP A 49 -13.82 3.33 13.60
C ASP A 49 -13.63 4.18 12.32
N ALA A 50 -14.62 5.02 11.98
CA ALA A 50 -14.50 5.97 10.86
C ALA A 50 -13.33 6.96 11.04
N ASP A 51 -13.17 7.52 12.25
CA ASP A 51 -12.04 8.38 12.61
C ASP A 51 -10.70 7.63 12.46
N ALA A 52 -10.62 6.37 12.91
CA ALA A 52 -9.42 5.55 12.80
C ALA A 52 -9.06 5.24 11.33
N VAL A 53 -10.05 4.92 10.49
CA VAL A 53 -9.87 4.72 9.04
C VAL A 53 -9.40 6.01 8.36
N GLN A 54 -9.96 7.16 8.73
CA GLN A 54 -9.54 8.46 8.20
C GLN A 54 -8.08 8.77 8.58
N VAL A 55 -7.72 8.63 9.86
CA VAL A 55 -6.35 8.88 10.34
C VAL A 55 -5.33 7.93 9.68
N ALA A 56 -5.70 6.67 9.45
CA ALA A 56 -4.85 5.73 8.71
C ALA A 56 -4.64 6.18 7.25
N ALA A 57 -5.70 6.59 6.55
CA ALA A 57 -5.61 7.06 5.17
C ALA A 57 -4.80 8.38 5.05
N GLU A 58 -4.95 9.30 6.00
CA GLU A 58 -4.17 10.54 6.08
C GLU A 58 -2.67 10.25 6.33
N ARG A 59 -2.36 9.33 7.25
CA ARG A 59 -0.99 8.86 7.49
C ARG A 59 -0.37 8.26 6.23
N ASP A 60 -1.06 7.34 5.58
CA ASP A 60 -0.53 6.60 4.43
C ASP A 60 -0.32 7.52 3.22
N ARG A 61 -1.21 8.51 3.04
CA ARG A 61 -1.01 9.60 2.08
C ARG A 61 0.21 10.45 2.41
N ALA A 62 0.37 10.87 3.66
CA ALA A 62 1.50 11.70 4.08
C ALA A 62 2.85 10.96 3.91
N LEU A 63 2.88 9.65 4.16
CA LEU A 63 4.05 8.81 3.90
C LEU A 63 4.38 8.75 2.39
N ALA A 64 3.39 8.49 1.54
CA ALA A 64 3.59 8.46 0.09
C ALA A 64 4.08 9.82 -0.47
N ASP A 65 3.51 10.94 0.01
CA ASP A 65 3.94 12.28 -0.37
C ASP A 65 5.39 12.57 0.08
N LEU A 66 5.80 12.08 1.27
CA LEU A 66 7.19 12.19 1.76
C LEU A 66 8.17 11.31 0.97
N GLU A 67 7.78 10.09 0.58
CA GLU A 67 8.61 9.21 -0.25
C GLU A 67 8.88 9.82 -1.63
N VAL A 68 7.84 10.39 -2.26
CA VAL A 68 7.97 11.12 -3.54
C VAL A 68 8.87 12.35 -3.39
N GLN A 69 8.76 13.11 -2.30
CA GLN A 69 9.65 14.24 -2.03
C GLN A 69 11.10 13.79 -1.81
N ALA A 70 11.31 12.76 -1.00
CA ALA A 70 12.64 12.21 -0.74
C ALA A 70 13.31 11.70 -2.02
N GLN A 71 12.55 11.07 -2.92
CA GLN A 71 13.09 10.61 -4.20
C GLN A 71 13.45 11.79 -5.12
N ARG A 72 12.56 12.79 -5.27
CA ARG A 72 12.86 14.01 -6.04
C ARG A 72 14.13 14.71 -5.56
N VAL A 73 14.33 14.82 -4.24
CA VAL A 73 15.54 15.44 -3.67
C VAL A 73 16.80 14.64 -3.99
N ARG A 74 16.73 13.30 -4.04
CA ARG A 74 17.86 12.46 -4.49
C ARG A 74 18.12 12.64 -5.97
N ASP A 75 17.09 12.54 -6.81
CA ASP A 75 17.22 12.68 -8.27
C ASP A 75 17.78 14.06 -8.67
N ASP A 76 17.32 15.13 -8.02
CA ASP A 76 17.84 16.50 -8.18
C ASP A 76 19.31 16.59 -7.73
N ALA A 77 19.68 15.95 -6.62
CA ALA A 77 21.05 15.96 -6.10
C ALA A 77 21.99 15.19 -7.02
N ASP A 78 21.61 13.99 -7.46
CA ASP A 78 22.38 13.15 -8.39
C ASP A 78 22.55 13.83 -9.75
N THR A 79 21.50 14.50 -10.25
CA THR A 79 21.57 15.33 -11.47
C THR A 79 22.59 16.46 -11.31
N ARG A 80 22.51 17.25 -10.22
CA ARG A 80 23.44 18.36 -9.96
C ARG A 80 24.87 17.88 -9.74
N LEU A 81 25.07 16.75 -9.07
CA LEU A 81 26.39 16.12 -8.91
C LEU A 81 26.95 15.66 -10.25
N GLY A 82 26.13 15.03 -11.10
CA GLY A 82 26.50 14.64 -12.47
C GLY A 82 26.92 15.82 -13.34
N GLU A 83 26.19 16.94 -13.27
CA GLU A 83 26.57 18.19 -13.94
C GLU A 83 27.90 18.76 -13.43
N ILE A 84 28.13 18.72 -12.11
CA ILE A 84 29.39 19.19 -11.51
C ILE A 84 30.55 18.29 -11.95
N GLU A 85 30.38 16.95 -11.94
CA GLU A 85 31.39 16.02 -12.44
C GLU A 85 31.66 16.16 -13.95
N GLN A 86 30.65 16.53 -14.74
CA GLN A 86 30.81 16.83 -16.17
C GLN A 86 31.63 18.12 -16.36
N ARG A 87 31.28 19.21 -15.67
CA ARG A 87 32.03 20.47 -15.71
C ARG A 87 33.48 20.30 -15.24
N GLN A 88 33.72 19.51 -14.19
CA GLN A 88 35.08 19.16 -13.73
C GLN A 88 35.87 18.40 -14.81
N ARG A 89 35.24 17.48 -15.53
CA ARG A 89 35.85 16.74 -16.65
C ARG A 89 36.24 17.66 -17.81
N GLU A 90 35.36 18.59 -18.16
CA GLU A 90 35.57 19.59 -19.21
C GLU A 90 36.76 20.50 -18.89
N ILE A 91 36.79 21.10 -17.68
CA ILE A 91 37.90 21.96 -17.22
C ILE A 91 39.24 21.20 -17.22
N LEU A 92 39.27 19.95 -16.76
CA LEU A 92 40.49 19.14 -16.80
C LEU A 92 40.94 18.83 -18.24
N ALA A 93 40.00 18.56 -19.15
CA ALA A 93 40.31 18.30 -20.55
C ALA A 93 40.82 19.56 -21.27
N GLU A 94 40.25 20.73 -21.00
CA GLU A 94 40.71 22.03 -21.51
C GLU A 94 42.16 22.32 -21.07
N LEU A 95 42.44 22.22 -19.76
CA LEU A 95 43.78 22.47 -19.22
C LEU A 95 44.82 21.46 -19.73
N HIS A 96 44.43 20.20 -19.91
CA HIS A 96 45.29 19.19 -20.53
C HIS A 96 45.53 19.46 -22.03
N GLY A 97 44.50 19.94 -22.75
CA GLY A 97 44.60 20.40 -24.14
C GLY A 97 45.54 21.61 -24.30
N ALA A 98 45.55 22.51 -23.32
CA ALA A 98 46.50 23.61 -23.20
C ALA A 98 47.93 23.18 -22.80
N GLY A 99 48.20 21.87 -22.68
CA GLY A 99 49.54 21.30 -22.54
C GLY A 99 49.94 20.86 -21.12
N ARG A 100 49.09 21.05 -20.10
CA ARG A 100 49.38 20.60 -18.72
C ARG A 100 49.40 19.08 -18.61
N LYS A 101 50.35 18.52 -17.86
CA LYS A 101 50.42 17.07 -17.64
C LYS A 101 49.46 16.63 -16.55
N ALA A 102 49.01 15.38 -16.62
CA ALA A 102 48.08 14.81 -15.63
C ALA A 102 48.62 14.86 -14.18
N ASP A 103 49.94 14.86 -14.01
CA ASP A 103 50.59 14.88 -12.70
C ASP A 103 50.66 16.32 -12.14
N ASP A 104 50.79 17.33 -13.02
CA ASP A 104 50.64 18.75 -12.65
C ASP A 104 49.19 19.06 -12.22
N LEU A 105 48.21 18.58 -12.99
CA LEU A 105 46.79 18.74 -12.71
C LEU A 105 46.40 18.05 -11.39
N ALA A 106 46.93 16.86 -11.12
CA ALA A 106 46.79 16.17 -9.85
C ALA A 106 47.28 17.02 -8.67
N THR A 107 48.45 17.65 -8.83
CA THR A 107 49.03 18.55 -7.83
C THR A 107 48.19 19.82 -7.65
N MET A 108 47.76 20.47 -8.73
CA MET A 108 46.98 21.72 -8.68
C MET A 108 45.60 21.56 -8.04
N PHE A 109 44.90 20.45 -8.32
CA PHE A 109 43.55 20.21 -7.81
C PHE A 109 43.51 19.33 -6.55
N GLY A 110 44.66 18.95 -5.99
CA GLY A 110 44.74 18.06 -4.83
C GLY A 110 44.16 16.66 -5.07
N LEU A 111 44.12 16.22 -6.34
CA LEU A 111 43.50 14.96 -6.75
C LEU A 111 44.55 13.87 -6.93
N ALA A 112 44.18 12.62 -6.62
CA ALA A 112 45.02 11.48 -6.96
C ALA A 112 45.21 11.39 -8.50
N VAL A 113 46.46 11.22 -8.95
CA VAL A 113 46.83 11.07 -10.37
C VAL A 113 45.94 10.06 -11.12
N LYS A 114 45.59 8.94 -10.48
CA LYS A 114 44.69 7.91 -11.03
C LYS A 114 43.26 8.43 -11.29
N ARG A 115 42.74 9.32 -10.44
CA ARG A 115 41.43 9.98 -10.62
C ARG A 115 41.49 10.98 -11.77
N VAL A 116 42.53 11.83 -11.84
CA VAL A 116 42.73 12.77 -12.96
C VAL A 116 42.82 12.04 -14.31
N ARG A 117 43.66 10.99 -14.41
CA ARG A 117 43.77 10.17 -15.64
C ARG A 117 42.45 9.45 -15.99
N THR A 118 41.59 9.19 -15.00
CA THR A 118 40.25 8.61 -15.23
C THR A 118 39.24 9.65 -15.70
N LEU A 119 39.22 10.83 -15.08
CA LEU A 119 38.38 11.95 -15.51
C LEU A 119 38.73 12.39 -16.93
N LEU A 120 40.02 12.52 -17.27
CA LEU A 120 40.48 12.80 -18.64
C LEU A 120 40.06 11.72 -19.64
N ARG A 121 40.08 10.43 -19.24
CA ARG A 121 39.58 9.33 -20.09
C ARG A 121 38.06 9.38 -20.28
N GLN A 122 37.31 9.81 -19.27
CA GLN A 122 35.86 10.01 -19.31
C GLN A 122 35.43 11.32 -20.00
N ALA A 123 36.34 12.30 -20.11
CA ALA A 123 36.15 13.55 -20.83
C ALA A 123 36.48 13.43 -22.32
N ARG A 124 37.33 12.46 -22.70
CA ARG A 124 37.63 12.16 -24.10
C ARG A 124 36.31 11.75 -24.80
N PRO A 125 35.89 12.44 -25.87
CA PRO A 125 34.73 11.99 -26.63
C PRO A 125 34.97 10.55 -27.12
N PRO A 126 33.94 9.68 -27.15
CA PRO A 126 34.09 8.37 -27.74
C PRO A 126 34.61 8.57 -29.17
N ALA A 127 35.73 7.92 -29.49
CA ALA A 127 36.18 7.88 -30.87
C ALA A 127 35.03 7.30 -31.71
N GLY A 128 34.76 7.91 -32.86
CA GLY A 128 33.65 7.55 -33.74
C GLY A 128 33.62 6.05 -34.05
N PRO A 129 32.45 5.53 -34.46
CA PRO A 129 32.09 4.12 -34.32
C PRO A 129 33.21 3.19 -34.79
N ALA A 130 33.65 2.32 -33.87
CA ALA A 130 34.21 1.05 -34.29
C ALA A 130 33.19 0.40 -35.23
N ALA A 131 33.60 0.13 -36.47
CA ALA A 131 32.70 -0.28 -37.54
C ALA A 131 31.82 -1.46 -37.09
N PRO A 132 30.53 -1.51 -37.49
CA PRO A 132 29.67 -2.62 -37.12
C PRO A 132 30.29 -3.92 -37.61
N ALA A 133 30.66 -4.79 -36.67
CA ALA A 133 31.03 -6.16 -36.99
C ALA A 133 29.85 -6.81 -37.73
N ALA A 134 30.14 -7.39 -38.89
CA ALA A 134 29.11 -7.73 -39.86
C ALA A 134 28.02 -8.64 -39.29
N THR A 135 26.77 -8.26 -39.54
CA THR A 135 25.59 -9.08 -39.27
C THR A 135 25.71 -10.43 -40.02
N PRO A 136 25.67 -11.59 -39.34
CA PRO A 136 25.51 -12.86 -40.04
C PRO A 136 24.10 -12.92 -40.67
N PRO A 137 23.95 -13.41 -41.91
CA PRO A 137 22.68 -13.39 -42.63
C PRO A 137 21.64 -14.34 -41.99
N PRO A 138 20.33 -14.05 -42.14
CA PRO A 138 19.28 -14.91 -41.61
C PRO A 138 19.21 -16.24 -42.36
N ALA A 139 19.22 -17.34 -41.62
CA ALA A 139 18.91 -18.66 -42.18
C ALA A 139 17.41 -18.71 -42.54
N ALA A 140 17.12 -19.11 -43.78
CA ALA A 140 15.77 -19.10 -44.31
C ALA A 140 14.84 -20.10 -43.60
N ALA A 141 13.58 -19.72 -43.43
CA ALA A 141 12.52 -20.62 -43.01
C ALA A 141 12.20 -21.65 -44.10
N THR A 142 11.96 -22.89 -43.70
CA THR A 142 11.28 -23.90 -44.52
C THR A 142 9.96 -24.26 -43.82
N PRO A 143 8.80 -24.18 -44.50
CA PRO A 143 7.51 -24.44 -43.87
C PRO A 143 7.22 -25.94 -43.81
N GLN A 144 6.59 -26.40 -42.72
CA GLN A 144 5.87 -27.67 -42.71
C GLN A 144 4.48 -27.48 -42.09
N ALA A 145 3.49 -28.13 -42.69
CA ALA A 145 2.09 -27.73 -42.60
C ALA A 145 1.27 -28.51 -41.55
N ALA A 146 0.36 -27.76 -40.91
CA ALA A 146 -1.04 -28.09 -40.60
C ALA A 146 -1.44 -29.51 -40.12
N ALA A 147 -1.92 -29.53 -38.87
CA ALA A 147 -3.20 -30.14 -38.45
C ALA A 147 -3.77 -29.19 -37.37
N ALA A 148 -5.00 -28.65 -37.38
CA ALA A 148 -6.33 -29.29 -37.40
C ALA A 148 -6.46 -30.37 -36.30
N THR A 149 -7.39 -30.43 -35.34
CA THR A 149 -8.63 -29.69 -34.94
C THR A 149 -8.96 -30.17 -33.50
N ASP A 150 -9.73 -29.55 -32.61
CA ASP A 150 -10.58 -28.33 -32.62
C ASP A 150 -10.78 -27.81 -31.14
N PRO A 151 -11.53 -26.72 -30.85
CA PRO A 151 -11.57 -26.15 -29.50
C PRO A 151 -12.52 -26.87 -28.53
N ALA A 152 -12.11 -26.98 -27.26
CA ALA A 152 -12.99 -27.36 -26.16
C ALA A 152 -12.79 -26.40 -24.97
N ALA A 153 -13.87 -25.75 -24.56
CA ALA A 153 -13.88 -24.90 -23.38
C ALA A 153 -13.87 -25.74 -22.10
N SER A 154 -13.11 -25.30 -21.10
CA SER A 154 -13.40 -25.49 -19.68
C SER A 154 -12.81 -24.29 -18.94
N THR A 155 -13.63 -23.31 -18.54
CA THR A 155 -14.52 -23.31 -17.36
C THR A 155 -13.86 -22.53 -16.25
N ILE A 156 -14.46 -21.38 -15.93
CA ILE A 156 -14.12 -20.56 -14.79
C ILE A 156 -14.71 -21.26 -13.56
N GLU A 157 -13.88 -21.75 -12.65
CA GLU A 157 -14.36 -22.23 -11.37
C GLU A 157 -14.28 -21.11 -10.32
N ALA A 158 -15.43 -20.54 -10.02
CA ALA A 158 -15.64 -19.61 -8.91
C ALA A 158 -16.84 -20.09 -8.09
N ALA A 159 -16.59 -20.66 -6.91
CA ALA A 159 -17.58 -20.86 -5.85
C ALA A 159 -16.83 -20.97 -4.50
N ALA A 160 -17.12 -20.06 -3.56
CA ALA A 160 -17.85 -20.33 -2.31
C ALA A 160 -16.98 -21.05 -1.24
N ALA A 161 -16.61 -20.39 -0.13
CA ALA A 161 -17.46 -20.13 1.06
C ALA A 161 -17.91 -21.45 1.74
N THR A 162 -17.75 -21.67 3.06
CA THR A 162 -17.94 -20.77 4.22
C THR A 162 -17.13 -21.26 5.46
N PRO A 163 -17.07 -20.51 6.59
CA PRO A 163 -16.22 -20.83 7.76
C PRO A 163 -16.90 -21.73 8.82
N THR A 164 -16.06 -22.27 9.72
CA THR A 164 -16.40 -22.99 10.97
C THR A 164 -15.16 -22.95 11.88
N ASP A 165 -15.15 -22.80 13.21
CA ASP A 165 -16.04 -22.18 14.22
C ASP A 165 -15.16 -22.09 15.52
N PRO A 166 -15.40 -21.20 16.52
CA PRO A 166 -14.44 -20.99 17.61
C PRO A 166 -14.79 -21.80 18.87
N ALA A 167 -13.84 -22.56 19.41
CA ALA A 167 -13.76 -22.90 20.84
C ALA A 167 -12.45 -23.60 21.21
N GLU A 168 -11.58 -22.95 21.99
CA GLU A 168 -10.95 -23.65 23.12
C GLU A 168 -10.69 -22.69 24.28
N GLN A 169 -11.32 -22.99 25.42
CA GLN A 169 -11.06 -22.34 26.70
C GLN A 169 -10.01 -23.16 27.44
N ALA A 170 -8.98 -22.52 28.03
CA ALA A 170 -8.23 -23.13 29.12
C ALA A 170 -7.67 -22.06 30.07
N SER A 171 -8.01 -22.20 31.34
CA SER A 171 -7.66 -21.28 32.43
C SER A 171 -6.17 -21.31 32.81
N ALA A 172 -5.67 -20.16 33.29
CA ALA A 172 -4.70 -20.04 34.37
C ALA A 172 -4.87 -18.68 35.07
#